data_AF-A0A7C7XJ85-F1
#
_entry.id   AF-A0A7C7XJ85-F1
#
_cell.length_a   1.000
_cell.length_b   1.000
_cell.length_c   1.000
_cell.angle_alpha   90.00
_cell.angle_beta   90.00
_cell.angle_gamma   90.00
#
_symmetry.space_group_name_H-M   'P 1'
#
loop_
_entity.id
_entity.type
_entity.pdbx_description
1 polymer ?
#
loop_
_entity_poly.entity_id
_entity_poly.type
_entity_poly.pdbx_seq_one_letter_code
_entity_poly.pdbx_strand_id
1 'polypeptide(L)'
;MIDQTFSSINSLKTVISTTDSVEESAINADVVIGAVYSPGRRPPVLLKQDQIAKMQQGSVLVDVAVDQGGCFETTHATTYENPTYTVHGVVHYAVANMPGAVPKTATAALSNATLPYLISIAEQGIINALKIDQGFASGVNTHKGKPTNPGLAAIMGVTPTQFAA
;
A
#
# COMPACT_ATOMS: atom_id res chain seq x y z
N MET A 1 -7.35 12.53 14.73
CA MET A 1 -6.37 11.53 15.21
C MET A 1 -4.94 12.01 14.96
N ILE A 2 -4.54 12.34 13.72
CA ILE A 2 -3.22 12.94 13.43
C ILE A 2 -3.02 14.28 14.15
N ASP A 3 -3.99 15.19 14.09
CA ASP A 3 -3.90 16.50 14.77
C ASP A 3 -3.78 16.40 16.29
N GLN A 4 -4.31 15.33 16.88
CA GLN A 4 -4.21 15.09 18.33
C GLN A 4 -2.85 14.50 18.70
N THR A 5 -2.29 13.63 17.85
CA THR A 5 -0.99 12.97 18.09
C THR A 5 0.20 13.90 17.87
N PHE A 6 0.10 14.86 16.96
CA PHE A 6 1.20 15.74 16.57
C PHE A 6 0.96 17.23 16.87
N SER A 7 0.02 17.54 17.77
CA SER A 7 -0.35 18.91 18.15
C SER A 7 0.81 19.77 18.68
N SER A 8 1.91 19.16 19.12
CA SER A 8 3.12 19.84 19.59
C SER A 8 4.10 20.23 18.47
N ILE A 9 3.88 19.76 17.24
CA ILE A 9 4.73 20.06 16.08
C ILE A 9 4.15 21.27 15.34
N ASN A 10 4.70 22.46 15.62
CA ASN A 10 4.25 23.74 15.02
C ASN A 10 4.37 23.81 13.49
N SER A 11 5.07 22.88 12.83
CA SER A 11 5.26 22.84 11.38
C SER A 11 4.32 21.88 10.64
N LEU A 12 3.44 21.15 11.35
CA LEU A 12 2.51 20.22 10.72
C LEU A 12 1.19 20.91 10.40
N LYS A 13 0.85 21.01 9.11
CA LYS A 13 -0.46 21.47 8.65
C LYS A 13 -1.23 20.28 8.08
N THR A 14 -2.44 20.06 8.57
CA THR A 14 -3.38 19.09 8.00
C THR A 14 -4.52 19.81 7.31
N VAL A 15 -5.07 19.16 6.29
CA VAL A 15 -6.23 19.64 5.55
C VAL A 15 -7.14 18.45 5.24
N ILE A 16 -8.43 18.72 5.06
CA ILE A 16 -9.37 17.71 4.60
C ILE A 16 -8.98 17.32 3.16
N SER A 17 -8.83 16.03 2.89
CA SER A 17 -8.46 15.52 1.57
C SER A 17 -9.65 15.60 0.60
N THR A 18 -9.74 16.73 -0.10
CA THR A 18 -10.59 16.94 -1.28
C THR A 18 -9.70 17.03 -2.53
N THR A 19 -10.27 16.83 -3.72
CA THR A 19 -9.56 16.98 -5.00
C THR A 19 -8.81 18.32 -5.07
N ASP A 20 -9.48 19.42 -4.72
CA ASP A 20 -8.90 20.78 -4.79
C ASP A 20 -7.75 20.95 -3.80
N SER A 21 -7.92 20.48 -2.55
CA SER A 21 -6.87 20.58 -1.52
C SER A 21 -5.62 19.78 -1.88
N VAL A 22 -5.79 18.64 -2.54
CA VAL A 22 -4.69 17.76 -2.96
C VAL A 22 -3.94 18.40 -4.13
N GLU A 23 -4.65 18.94 -5.11
CA GLU A 23 -4.05 19.68 -6.22
C GLU A 23 -3.28 20.93 -5.73
N GLU A 24 -3.91 21.77 -4.91
CA GLU A 24 -3.29 22.99 -4.39
C GLU A 24 -2.03 22.68 -3.56
N SER A 25 -2.10 21.64 -2.73
CA SER A 25 -0.94 21.21 -1.93
C SER A 25 0.18 20.64 -2.80
N ALA A 26 -0.16 19.85 -3.82
CA ALA A 26 0.83 19.19 -4.68
C ALA A 26 1.56 20.17 -5.61
N ILE A 27 0.86 21.14 -6.21
CA ILE A 27 1.46 22.12 -7.13
C ILE A 27 2.58 22.94 -6.46
N ASN A 28 2.42 23.23 -5.17
CA ASN A 28 3.36 24.04 -4.39
C ASN A 28 4.42 23.21 -3.64
N ALA A 29 4.40 21.88 -3.77
CA ALA A 29 5.29 21.00 -3.03
C ALA A 29 6.57 20.66 -3.82
N ASP A 30 7.70 20.68 -3.13
CA ASP A 30 8.96 20.14 -3.65
C ASP A 30 8.93 18.60 -3.69
N VAL A 31 8.24 17.98 -2.73
CA VAL A 31 8.11 16.53 -2.60
C VAL A 31 6.69 16.17 -2.18
N VAL A 32 6.07 15.22 -2.88
CA VAL A 32 4.78 14.64 -2.51
C VAL A 32 4.96 13.14 -2.31
N ILE A 33 4.46 12.62 -1.18
CA ILE A 33 4.50 11.20 -0.85
C ILE A 33 3.08 10.63 -0.94
N GLY A 34 2.84 9.79 -1.93
CA GLY A 34 1.61 9.04 -2.12
C GLY A 34 1.57 7.84 -1.18
N ALA A 35 0.91 8.00 -0.03
CA ALA A 35 0.85 6.98 1.03
C ALA A 35 -0.57 6.47 1.30
N VAL A 36 -1.43 6.46 0.28
CA VAL A 36 -2.79 5.92 0.42
C VAL A 36 -2.84 4.41 0.25
N TYR A 37 -3.72 3.77 1.00
CA TYR A 37 -3.90 2.33 0.99
C TYR A 37 -5.38 1.98 0.84
N SER A 38 -5.69 1.11 -0.12
CA SER A 38 -7.02 0.54 -0.30
C SER A 38 -6.93 -0.97 -0.18
N PRO A 39 -7.40 -1.58 0.93
CA PRO A 39 -7.28 -3.03 1.13
C PRO A 39 -7.84 -3.83 -0.06
N GLY A 40 -7.01 -4.67 -0.67
CA GLY A 40 -7.41 -5.62 -1.71
C GLY A 40 -7.83 -5.03 -3.05
N ARG A 41 -7.58 -3.74 -3.33
CA ARG A 41 -7.91 -3.10 -4.61
C ARG A 41 -6.91 -1.99 -4.95
N ARG A 42 -6.87 -1.60 -6.23
CA ARG A 42 -6.07 -0.45 -6.66
C ARG A 42 -6.46 0.82 -5.87
N PRO A 43 -5.50 1.62 -5.39
CA PRO A 43 -5.78 2.90 -4.76
C PRO A 43 -6.49 3.85 -5.75
N PRO A 44 -7.27 4.84 -5.25
CA PRO A 44 -7.76 5.90 -6.12
C PRO A 44 -6.60 6.73 -6.66
N VAL A 45 -6.74 7.20 -7.90
CA VAL A 45 -5.84 8.21 -8.47
C VAL A 45 -6.13 9.54 -7.79
N LEU A 46 -5.13 10.08 -7.08
CA LEU A 46 -5.22 11.34 -6.34
C LEU A 46 -4.72 12.54 -7.13
N LEU A 47 -3.72 12.34 -7.98
CA LEU A 47 -3.22 13.34 -8.91
C LEU A 47 -3.28 12.80 -10.33
N LYS A 48 -4.01 13.54 -11.17
CA LYS A 48 -4.09 13.29 -12.60
C LYS A 48 -2.89 13.88 -13.34
N GLN A 49 -2.62 13.39 -14.54
CA GLN A 49 -1.49 13.82 -15.36
C GLN A 49 -1.49 15.33 -15.64
N ASP A 50 -2.66 15.93 -15.86
CA ASP A 50 -2.83 17.37 -16.10
C ASP A 50 -2.53 18.22 -14.86
N GLN A 51 -2.80 17.70 -13.67
CA GLN A 51 -2.43 18.32 -12.40
C GLN A 51 -0.91 18.20 -12.14
N ILE A 52 -0.33 17.03 -12.44
CA ILE A 52 1.12 16.79 -12.31
C ILE A 52 1.92 17.72 -13.23
N ALA A 53 1.42 18.00 -14.43
CA ALA A 53 2.06 18.93 -15.37
C ALA A 53 2.14 20.38 -14.86
N LYS A 54 1.35 20.74 -13.84
CA LYS A 54 1.38 22.08 -13.21
C LYS A 54 2.36 22.16 -12.03
N MET A 55 2.91 21.03 -11.59
CA MET A 55 3.89 21.02 -10.49
C MET A 55 5.20 21.68 -10.92
N GLN A 56 5.98 22.12 -9.94
CA GLN A 56 7.29 22.71 -10.19
C GLN A 56 8.22 21.68 -10.85
N GLN A 57 8.94 22.10 -11.90
CA GLN A 57 9.95 21.23 -12.51
C GLN A 57 11.06 20.91 -11.49
N GLY A 58 11.46 19.66 -11.44
CA GLY A 58 12.40 19.14 -10.44
C GLY A 58 11.76 18.66 -9.15
N SER A 59 10.46 18.91 -8.93
CA SER A 59 9.72 18.31 -7.81
C SER A 59 9.67 16.79 -7.90
N VAL A 60 9.41 16.13 -6.78
CA VAL A 60 9.47 14.67 -6.64
C VAL A 60 8.13 14.08 -6.19
N LEU A 61 7.66 13.07 -6.91
CA LEU A 61 6.56 12.20 -6.51
C LEU A 61 7.12 10.86 -6.02
N VAL A 62 6.89 10.51 -4.76
CA VAL A 62 7.21 9.20 -4.19
C VAL A 62 5.92 8.41 -4.04
N ASP A 63 5.70 7.39 -4.86
CA ASP A 63 4.47 6.58 -4.81
C ASP A 63 4.70 5.29 -4.01
N VAL A 64 4.34 5.32 -2.73
CA VAL A 64 4.43 4.15 -1.84
C VAL A 64 3.32 3.14 -2.15
N ALA A 65 2.24 3.58 -2.82
CA ALA A 65 1.13 2.73 -3.20
C ALA A 65 1.37 1.96 -4.53
N VAL A 66 2.58 2.06 -5.09
CA VAL A 66 2.96 1.42 -6.36
C VAL A 66 2.76 -0.09 -6.37
N ASP A 67 2.92 -0.77 -5.22
CA ASP A 67 2.71 -2.22 -5.08
C ASP A 67 1.27 -2.65 -5.43
N GLN A 68 0.33 -1.71 -5.46
CA GLN A 68 -1.07 -1.92 -5.85
C GLN A 68 -1.49 -1.14 -7.11
N GLY A 69 -0.51 -0.64 -7.87
CA GLY A 69 -0.75 0.11 -9.12
C GLY A 69 -0.67 1.64 -8.99
N GLY A 70 -0.26 2.16 -7.83
CA GLY A 70 0.03 3.57 -7.60
C GLY A 70 -1.21 4.45 -7.38
N CYS A 71 -0.99 5.63 -6.79
CA CYS A 71 -2.01 6.65 -6.58
C CYS A 71 -1.84 7.90 -7.47
N PHE A 72 -0.82 7.95 -8.32
CA PHE A 72 -0.69 8.99 -9.35
C PHE A 72 -0.97 8.39 -10.73
N GLU A 73 -1.62 9.15 -11.61
CA GLU A 73 -2.01 8.65 -12.94
C GLU A 73 -0.81 8.26 -13.80
N THR A 74 0.29 8.99 -13.66
CA THR A 74 1.56 8.78 -14.37
C THR A 74 2.44 7.70 -13.74
N THR A 75 2.02 7.08 -12.62
CA THR A 75 2.80 6.04 -11.93
C THR A 75 2.88 4.77 -12.77
N HIS A 76 4.10 4.29 -12.99
CA HIS A 76 4.41 2.90 -13.27
C HIS A 76 5.55 2.42 -12.38
N ALA A 77 5.59 1.10 -12.12
CA ALA A 77 6.58 0.51 -11.24
C ALA A 77 8.00 0.60 -11.81
N THR A 78 8.94 0.90 -10.93
CA THR A 78 10.38 0.99 -11.21
C THR A 78 11.15 -0.05 -10.39
N THR A 79 12.46 -0.11 -10.60
CA THR A 79 13.37 -1.08 -9.95
C THR A 79 14.44 -0.34 -9.17
N TYR A 80 15.18 -1.01 -8.30
CA TYR A 80 16.28 -0.35 -7.60
C TYR A 80 17.41 0.07 -8.54
N GLU A 81 17.61 -0.64 -9.65
CA GLU A 81 18.60 -0.31 -10.69
C GLU A 81 18.20 0.94 -11.47
N ASN A 82 16.91 1.13 -11.72
CA ASN A 82 16.34 2.29 -12.42
C ASN A 82 15.18 2.85 -11.59
N PRO A 83 15.46 3.57 -10.48
CA PRO A 83 14.46 3.89 -9.47
C PRO A 83 13.59 5.09 -9.79
N THR A 84 13.99 5.88 -10.79
CA THR A 84 13.29 7.10 -11.16
C THR A 84 13.11 7.27 -12.66
N TYR A 85 12.09 8.04 -13.00
CA TYR A 85 11.84 8.58 -14.34
C TYR A 85 11.24 9.98 -14.21
N THR A 86 11.14 10.70 -15.32
CA THR A 86 10.61 12.07 -15.33
C THR A 86 9.42 12.18 -16.26
N VAL A 87 8.34 12.81 -15.78
CA VAL A 87 7.14 13.12 -16.56
C VAL A 87 6.81 14.59 -16.32
N HIS A 88 6.67 15.39 -17.39
CA HIS A 88 6.41 16.84 -17.31
C HIS A 88 7.42 17.62 -16.45
N GLY A 89 8.67 17.15 -16.39
CA GLY A 89 9.71 17.74 -15.54
C GLY A 89 9.63 17.34 -14.06
N VAL A 90 8.69 16.49 -13.66
CA VAL A 90 8.51 15.97 -12.29
C VAL A 90 9.15 14.59 -12.18
N VAL A 91 10.03 14.41 -11.19
CA VAL A 91 10.73 13.14 -10.93
C VAL A 91 9.78 12.20 -10.19
N HIS A 92 9.62 10.99 -10.69
CA HIS A 92 8.85 9.94 -10.05
C HIS A 92 9.80 8.92 -9.43
N TYR A 93 9.55 8.55 -8.18
CA TYR A 93 10.13 7.40 -7.51
C TYR A 93 9.00 6.44 -7.18
N ALA A 94 9.01 5.26 -7.81
CA ALA A 94 7.92 4.30 -7.73
C ALA A 94 8.48 2.88 -7.64
N VAL A 95 9.47 2.68 -6.78
CA VAL A 95 10.13 1.37 -6.62
C VAL A 95 9.18 0.46 -5.83
N ALA A 96 8.80 -0.66 -6.42
CA ALA A 96 8.00 -1.68 -5.74
C ALA A 96 8.84 -2.38 -4.65
N ASN A 97 8.16 -2.96 -3.65
CA ASN A 97 8.81 -3.67 -2.55
C ASN A 97 9.90 -2.82 -1.84
N MET A 98 9.60 -1.54 -1.55
CA MET A 98 10.52 -0.62 -0.86
C MET A 98 11.17 -1.18 0.42
N PRO A 99 10.48 -1.99 1.26
CA PRO A 99 11.10 -2.62 2.43
C PRO A 99 12.29 -3.54 2.10
N GLY A 100 12.36 -4.06 0.86
CA GLY A 100 13.46 -4.90 0.39
C GLY A 100 14.84 -4.23 0.43
N ALA A 101 14.90 -2.89 0.37
CA ALA A 101 16.15 -2.13 0.51
C ALA A 101 16.75 -2.18 1.93
N VAL A 102 15.94 -2.50 2.95
CA VAL A 102 16.35 -2.51 4.36
C VAL A 102 16.09 -3.88 5.00
N PRO A 103 16.68 -4.97 4.47
CA PRO A 103 16.28 -6.33 4.78
C PRO A 103 16.44 -6.68 6.26
N LYS A 104 17.47 -6.16 6.95
CA LYS A 104 17.65 -6.40 8.39
C LYS A 104 16.46 -5.90 9.20
N THR A 105 16.00 -4.68 8.94
CA THR A 105 14.88 -4.06 9.64
C THR A 105 13.55 -4.67 9.20
N ALA A 106 13.35 -4.81 7.90
CA ALA A 106 12.11 -5.37 7.34
C ALA A 106 11.89 -6.82 7.80
N THR A 107 12.94 -7.65 7.80
CA THR A 107 12.85 -9.05 8.27
C THR A 107 12.47 -9.11 9.74
N ALA A 108 13.10 -8.31 10.60
CA ALA A 108 12.75 -8.28 12.01
C ALA A 108 11.29 -7.83 12.22
N ALA A 109 10.86 -6.76 11.55
CA ALA A 109 9.51 -6.25 11.64
C ALA A 109 8.45 -7.28 11.17
N LEU A 110 8.64 -7.87 9.99
CA LEU A 110 7.74 -8.89 9.45
C LEU A 110 7.73 -10.13 10.33
N SER A 111 8.89 -10.62 10.75
CA SER A 111 9.00 -11.80 11.61
C SER A 111 8.24 -11.60 12.91
N ASN A 112 8.42 -10.46 13.60
CA ASN A 112 7.72 -10.15 14.84
C ASN A 112 6.19 -10.12 14.66
N ALA A 113 5.69 -9.61 13.53
CA ALA A 113 4.27 -9.60 13.22
C ALA A 113 3.73 -11.00 12.88
N THR A 114 4.52 -11.85 12.21
CA THR A 114 4.07 -13.18 11.75
C THR A 114 4.30 -14.32 12.74
N LEU A 115 5.24 -14.17 13.66
CA LEU A 115 5.70 -15.23 14.56
C LEU A 115 4.57 -15.85 15.41
N PRO A 116 3.61 -15.08 15.99
CA PRO A 116 2.52 -15.67 16.74
C PRO A 116 1.67 -16.66 15.93
N TYR A 117 1.42 -16.35 14.64
CA TYR A 117 0.68 -17.25 13.75
C TYR A 117 1.46 -18.52 13.43
N LEU A 118 2.77 -18.41 13.23
CA LEU A 118 3.65 -19.55 12.97
C LEU A 118 3.73 -20.50 14.18
N ILE A 119 3.84 -19.95 15.39
CA ILE A 119 3.83 -20.75 16.63
C ILE A 119 2.48 -21.48 16.77
N SER A 120 1.36 -20.79 16.57
CA SER A 120 0.03 -21.39 16.62
C SER A 120 -0.13 -22.56 15.63
N ILE A 121 0.35 -22.40 14.40
CA ILE A 121 0.37 -23.50 13.41
C ILE A 121 1.26 -24.66 13.88
N ALA A 122 2.45 -24.37 14.41
CA ALA A 122 3.40 -25.40 14.83
C ALA A 122 2.88 -26.24 16.00
N GLU A 123 2.20 -25.63 16.97
CA GLU A 123 1.70 -26.30 18.17
C GLU A 123 0.38 -27.05 17.92
N GLN A 124 -0.49 -26.54 17.06
CA GLN A 124 -1.90 -26.97 17.00
C GLN A 124 -2.30 -27.53 15.62
N GLY A 125 -1.45 -27.33 14.61
CA GLY A 125 -1.76 -27.58 13.21
C GLY A 125 -2.60 -26.46 12.58
N ILE A 126 -2.46 -26.30 11.26
CA ILE A 126 -3.03 -25.16 10.53
C ILE A 126 -4.55 -25.02 10.68
N ILE A 127 -5.31 -26.12 10.66
CA ILE A 127 -6.79 -26.05 10.75
C ILE A 127 -7.23 -25.54 12.12
N ASN A 128 -6.63 -26.03 13.21
CA ASN A 128 -6.99 -25.59 14.54
C ASN A 128 -6.56 -24.14 14.80
N ALA A 129 -5.36 -23.76 14.33
CA ALA A 129 -4.88 -22.38 14.42
C ALA A 129 -5.84 -21.39 13.75
N LEU A 130 -6.39 -21.74 12.58
CA LEU A 130 -7.37 -20.91 11.87
C LEU A 130 -8.75 -20.90 12.55
N LYS A 131 -9.17 -21.98 13.22
CA LYS A 131 -10.45 -21.99 13.99
C LYS A 131 -10.45 -20.99 15.15
N ILE A 132 -9.31 -20.88 15.81
CA ILE A 132 -9.16 -20.11 17.06
C ILE A 132 -9.03 -18.61 16.79
N ASP A 133 -8.42 -18.22 15.66
CA ASP A 133 -8.23 -16.83 15.28
C ASP A 133 -8.96 -16.51 13.97
N GLN A 134 -10.11 -15.83 14.08
CA GLN A 134 -10.91 -15.38 12.94
C GLN A 134 -10.17 -14.35 12.07
N GLY A 135 -9.31 -13.52 12.67
CA GLY A 135 -8.44 -12.61 11.94
C GLY A 135 -7.47 -13.38 11.06
N PHE A 136 -6.85 -14.42 11.61
CA PHE A 136 -5.97 -15.30 10.84
C PHE A 136 -6.71 -16.07 9.75
N ALA A 137 -7.90 -16.60 10.06
CA ALA A 137 -8.78 -17.27 9.10
C ALA A 137 -9.14 -16.39 7.89
N SER A 138 -9.31 -15.08 8.10
CA SER A 138 -9.60 -14.13 7.02
C SER A 138 -8.47 -14.03 5.97
N GLY A 139 -7.24 -14.41 6.33
CA GLY A 139 -6.09 -14.44 5.43
C GLY A 139 -6.05 -15.65 4.48
N VAL A 140 -6.93 -16.64 4.65
CA VAL A 140 -6.97 -17.84 3.79
C VAL A 140 -7.45 -17.45 2.40
N ASN A 141 -6.56 -17.61 1.41
CA ASN A 141 -6.86 -17.33 0.01
C ASN A 141 -7.40 -18.53 -0.75
N THR A 142 -6.85 -19.73 -0.49
CA THR A 142 -7.27 -20.98 -1.14
C THR A 142 -7.31 -22.13 -0.13
N HIS A 143 -8.21 -23.10 -0.38
CA HIS A 143 -8.27 -24.35 0.37
C HIS A 143 -8.69 -25.49 -0.57
N LYS A 144 -7.94 -26.61 -0.55
CA LYS A 144 -8.20 -27.79 -1.39
C LYS A 144 -8.43 -27.46 -2.88
N GLY A 145 -7.61 -26.56 -3.41
CA GLY A 145 -7.68 -26.14 -4.82
C GLY A 145 -8.82 -25.17 -5.16
N LYS A 146 -9.60 -24.69 -4.18
CA LYS A 146 -10.68 -23.72 -4.38
C LYS A 146 -10.34 -22.37 -3.75
N PRO A 147 -10.68 -21.24 -4.39
CA PRO A 147 -10.52 -19.93 -3.77
C PRO A 147 -11.56 -19.72 -2.67
N THR A 148 -11.11 -19.20 -1.54
CA THR A 148 -11.93 -18.87 -0.36
C THR A 148 -12.05 -17.37 -0.17
N ASN A 149 -11.04 -16.61 -0.61
CA ASN A 149 -11.07 -15.15 -0.61
C ASN A 149 -11.97 -14.61 -1.74
N PRO A 150 -12.95 -13.73 -1.45
CA PRO A 150 -13.85 -13.19 -2.46
C PRO A 150 -13.15 -12.39 -3.57
N GLY A 151 -12.10 -11.65 -3.24
CA GLY A 151 -11.33 -10.87 -4.21
C GLY A 151 -10.60 -11.76 -5.21
N LEU A 152 -9.94 -12.82 -4.72
CA LEU A 152 -9.32 -13.83 -5.59
C LEU A 152 -10.35 -14.55 -6.46
N ALA A 153 -11.48 -14.95 -5.88
CA ALA A 153 -12.54 -15.64 -6.60
C ALA A 153 -13.12 -14.77 -7.74
N ALA A 154 -13.32 -13.47 -7.50
CA ALA A 154 -13.76 -12.52 -8.52
C ALA A 154 -12.74 -12.37 -9.67
N ILE A 155 -11.44 -12.28 -9.37
CA ILE A 155 -10.37 -12.22 -10.38
C ILE A 155 -10.37 -13.49 -11.24
N MET A 156 -10.62 -14.64 -10.62
CA MET A 156 -10.67 -15.94 -11.30
C MET A 156 -12.01 -16.23 -12.00
N GLY A 157 -13.03 -15.38 -11.83
CA GLY A 157 -14.37 -15.59 -12.41
C GLY A 157 -15.15 -16.76 -11.80
N VAL A 158 -14.90 -17.10 -10.54
CA VAL A 158 -15.56 -18.22 -9.83
C VAL A 158 -16.21 -17.78 -8.52
N THR A 159 -17.12 -18.58 -7.99
CA THR A 159 -17.74 -18.33 -6.69
C THR A 159 -16.78 -18.71 -5.55
N PRO A 160 -16.56 -17.84 -4.54
CA PRO A 160 -15.74 -18.19 -3.39
C PRO A 160 -16.37 -19.34 -2.62
N THR A 161 -15.55 -20.32 -2.24
CA THR A 161 -15.98 -21.40 -1.35
C THR A 161 -15.79 -20.94 0.10
N GLN A 162 -16.81 -21.10 0.94
CA GLN A 162 -16.67 -20.76 2.35
C GLN A 162 -15.59 -21.65 2.99
N PHE A 163 -14.58 -21.02 3.58
CA PHE A 163 -13.67 -21.71 4.49
C PHE A 163 -14.40 -21.85 5.84
N ALA A 164 -15.03 -23.00 6.05
CA ALA A 164 -15.48 -23.39 7.38
C ALA A 164 -14.28 -24.04 8.07
N ALA A 165 -13.63 -23.28 8.96
CA ALA A 165 -12.54 -23.79 9.77
C ALA A 165 -13.05 -24.98 10.60
#